data_AF-A0A2W7QTC3-F1
#
_entry.id   AF-A0A2W7QTC3-F1
#
_cell.length_a   1.000
_cell.length_b   1.000
_cell.length_c   1.000
_cell.angle_alpha   90.00
_cell.angle_beta   90.00
_cell.angle_gamma   90.00
#
_symmetry.space_group_name_H-M   'P 1'
#
loop_
_entity.id
_entity.type
_entity.pdbx_description
1 polymer ?
#
loop_
_entity_poly.entity_id
_entity_poly.type
_entity_poly.pdbx_seq_one_letter_code
_entity_poly.pdbx_strand_id
1 'polypeptide(L)'
;MLNQEVTDAACAKLSWRMLPAKRAMQIIRGQSLRSWMLIAMVCAVLPLLLSALTGYSVYHRTIVQPFRDVMTRQHDVLREYERIQSGFWTLSSAMNKYALTGDETYREVFETARQRVEEEFRNIEANTGADAHLRDQLTAMRAIWSRLSRDAQEVLNQRTGTEGSGVSNVAAALAVEQEFPVAANQLESVLMRIRDVSEANHARALEAFRRLEYWALAAILVSIGMMVLGGYIVNRAIVLSADQLV
;
A
#
# COMPACT_ATOMS: atom_id res chain seq x y z
N MET A 1 20.77 -77.33 -4.95
CA MET A 1 19.74 -76.82 -4.01
C MET A 1 19.92 -75.32 -3.76
N LEU A 2 19.92 -74.48 -4.80
CA LEU A 2 20.18 -73.03 -4.64
C LEU A 2 19.44 -72.15 -5.67
N ASN A 3 18.46 -72.70 -6.38
CA ASN A 3 17.79 -72.01 -7.49
C ASN A 3 16.26 -71.99 -7.38
N GLN A 4 15.70 -72.30 -6.21
CA GLN A 4 14.25 -72.33 -5.98
C GLN A 4 13.78 -71.19 -5.05
N GLU A 5 14.63 -70.69 -4.15
CA GLU A 5 14.26 -69.62 -3.22
C GLU A 5 14.20 -68.22 -3.83
N VAL A 6 14.88 -67.97 -4.97
CA VAL A 6 14.89 -66.63 -5.59
C VAL A 6 13.62 -66.36 -6.39
N THR A 7 12.96 -67.40 -6.90
CA THR A 7 11.70 -67.28 -7.67
C THR A 7 10.48 -67.02 -6.79
N ASP A 8 10.45 -67.51 -5.54
CA ASP A 8 9.31 -67.31 -4.65
C ASP A 8 9.29 -65.91 -4.02
N ALA A 9 10.45 -65.28 -3.85
CA ALA A 9 10.55 -63.90 -3.33
C ALA A 9 10.07 -62.83 -4.33
N ALA A 10 10.11 -63.12 -5.64
CA ALA A 10 9.67 -62.18 -6.68
C ALA A 10 8.14 -62.19 -6.88
N CYS A 11 7.46 -63.31 -6.60
CA CYS A 11 6.01 -63.43 -6.82
C CYS A 11 5.18 -62.80 -5.68
N ALA A 12 5.73 -62.70 -4.46
CA ALA A 12 5.04 -62.11 -3.31
C ALA A 12 5.01 -60.57 -3.30
N LYS A 13 5.87 -59.90 -4.08
CA LYS A 13 6.05 -58.44 -4.03
C LYS A 13 5.15 -57.65 -5.00
N LEU A 14 4.47 -58.32 -5.93
CA LEU A 14 3.60 -57.66 -6.91
C LEU A 14 2.11 -57.58 -6.50
N SER A 15 1.66 -58.30 -5.46
CA SER A 15 0.23 -58.36 -5.10
C SER A 15 -0.26 -57.19 -4.23
N TRP A 16 0.65 -56.37 -3.67
CA TRP A 16 0.30 -55.35 -2.68
C TRP A 16 -0.08 -53.98 -3.24
N ARG A 17 0.00 -53.76 -4.57
CA ARG A 17 -0.30 -52.44 -5.18
C ARG A 17 -1.71 -52.26 -5.76
N MET A 18 -2.56 -53.29 -5.79
CA MET A 18 -3.93 -53.21 -6.35
C MET A 18 -5.06 -53.25 -5.30
N LEU A 19 -4.74 -53.21 -4.00
CA LEU A 19 -5.74 -53.33 -2.93
C LEU A 19 -6.48 -52.05 -2.48
N PRO A 20 -6.10 -50.79 -2.80
CA PRO A 20 -6.91 -49.64 -2.37
C PRO A 20 -8.17 -49.42 -3.23
N ALA A 21 -8.13 -49.78 -4.53
CA ALA A 21 -9.22 -49.49 -5.46
C ALA A 21 -10.47 -50.35 -5.20
N LYS A 22 -10.31 -51.65 -4.89
CA LYS A 22 -11.44 -52.56 -4.66
C LYS A 22 -12.19 -52.26 -3.35
N ARG A 23 -11.48 -51.87 -2.28
CA ARG A 23 -12.10 -51.45 -1.02
C ARG A 23 -12.84 -50.11 -1.15
N ALA A 24 -12.28 -49.14 -1.89
CA ALA A 24 -12.99 -47.91 -2.22
C ALA A 24 -14.30 -48.20 -2.96
N MET A 25 -14.28 -49.09 -3.96
CA MET A 25 -15.48 -49.49 -4.72
C MET A 25 -16.56 -50.19 -3.88
N GLN A 26 -16.18 -50.98 -2.87
CA GLN A 26 -17.15 -51.62 -1.96
C GLN A 26 -17.77 -50.64 -0.96
N ILE A 27 -17.00 -49.67 -0.45
CA ILE A 27 -17.52 -48.59 0.40
C ILE A 27 -18.52 -47.73 -0.39
N ILE A 28 -18.26 -47.51 -1.69
CA ILE A 28 -19.14 -46.76 -2.59
C ILE A 28 -20.47 -47.48 -2.88
N ARG A 29 -20.49 -48.83 -2.89
CA ARG A 29 -21.67 -49.64 -3.24
C ARG A 29 -22.72 -49.78 -2.13
N GLY A 30 -22.36 -49.49 -0.87
CA GLY A 30 -23.28 -49.58 0.28
C GLY A 30 -23.84 -48.25 0.77
N GLN A 31 -23.48 -47.13 0.12
CA GLN A 31 -23.87 -45.80 0.58
C GLN A 31 -25.26 -45.39 0.06
N SER A 32 -26.07 -44.86 0.98
CA SER A 32 -27.40 -44.33 0.67
C SER A 32 -27.33 -43.16 -0.32
N LEU A 33 -28.38 -42.98 -1.12
CA LEU A 33 -28.53 -41.89 -2.10
C LEU A 33 -28.23 -40.50 -1.50
N ARG A 34 -28.51 -40.31 -0.21
CA ARG A 34 -28.20 -39.10 0.57
C ARG A 34 -26.70 -38.80 0.68
N SER A 35 -25.86 -39.83 0.82
CA SER A 35 -24.41 -39.68 0.94
C SER A 35 -23.80 -39.16 -0.37
N TRP A 36 -24.25 -39.70 -1.50
CA TRP A 36 -23.86 -39.22 -2.83
C TRP A 36 -24.28 -37.77 -3.09
N MET A 37 -25.47 -37.38 -2.63
CA MET A 37 -25.96 -36.00 -2.76
C MET A 37 -25.09 -35.02 -1.95
N LEU A 38 -24.68 -35.41 -0.73
CA LEU A 38 -23.76 -34.61 0.10
C LEU A 38 -22.39 -34.45 -0.56
N ILE A 39 -21.82 -35.53 -1.11
CA ILE A 39 -20.52 -35.47 -1.81
C ILE A 39 -20.60 -34.54 -3.01
N ALA A 40 -21.65 -34.65 -3.82
CA ALA A 40 -21.85 -33.76 -4.97
C ALA A 40 -21.98 -32.29 -4.54
N MET A 41 -22.72 -32.01 -3.47
CA MET A 41 -22.88 -30.65 -2.94
C MET A 41 -21.55 -30.08 -2.43
N VAL A 42 -20.77 -30.87 -1.68
CA VAL A 42 -19.45 -30.47 -1.20
C VAL A 42 -18.50 -30.22 -2.37
N CYS A 43 -18.45 -31.13 -3.35
CA CYS A 43 -17.63 -30.95 -4.55
C CYS A 43 -18.04 -29.72 -5.38
N ALA A 44 -19.30 -29.31 -5.36
CA ALA A 44 -19.78 -28.10 -6.03
C ALA A 44 -19.42 -26.81 -5.26
N VAL A 45 -19.51 -26.82 -3.92
CA VAL A 45 -19.31 -25.63 -3.09
C VAL A 45 -17.83 -25.38 -2.75
N LEU A 46 -17.03 -26.44 -2.61
CA LEU A 46 -15.65 -26.35 -2.15
C LEU A 46 -14.74 -25.50 -3.08
N PRO A 47 -14.86 -25.58 -4.43
CA PRO A 47 -14.12 -24.69 -5.34
C PRO A 47 -14.49 -23.21 -5.16
N LEU A 48 -15.78 -22.90 -4.96
CA LEU A 48 -16.25 -21.52 -4.70
C LEU A 48 -15.69 -20.99 -3.39
N LEU A 49 -15.71 -21.82 -2.34
CA LEU A 49 -15.24 -21.45 -1.02
C LEU A 49 -13.71 -21.23 -1.02
N LEU A 50 -12.96 -22.12 -1.67
CA LEU A 50 -11.53 -21.94 -1.87
C LEU A 50 -11.23 -20.68 -2.67
N SER A 51 -11.94 -20.44 -3.78
CA SER A 51 -11.78 -19.23 -4.58
C SER A 51 -12.07 -17.96 -3.79
N ALA A 52 -13.13 -17.97 -2.97
CA ALA A 52 -13.49 -16.84 -2.12
C ALA A 52 -12.42 -16.60 -1.04
N LEU A 53 -11.89 -17.64 -0.40
CA LEU A 53 -10.81 -17.51 0.58
C LEU A 53 -9.50 -17.04 -0.06
N THR A 54 -9.09 -17.59 -1.20
CA THR A 54 -7.88 -17.15 -1.90
C THR A 54 -8.05 -15.73 -2.42
N GLY A 55 -9.21 -15.39 -2.99
CA GLY A 55 -9.54 -14.05 -3.45
C GLY A 55 -9.50 -13.05 -2.30
N TYR A 56 -10.13 -13.37 -1.17
CA TYR A 56 -10.11 -12.52 0.03
C TYR A 56 -8.71 -12.36 0.62
N SER A 57 -7.94 -13.45 0.73
CA SER A 57 -6.57 -13.40 1.27
C SER A 57 -5.63 -12.57 0.40
N VAL A 58 -5.68 -12.75 -0.93
CA VAL A 58 -4.90 -11.97 -1.90
C VAL A 58 -5.37 -10.51 -1.91
N TYR A 59 -6.68 -10.26 -1.91
CA TYR A 59 -7.24 -8.92 -1.82
C TYR A 59 -6.76 -8.19 -0.56
N HIS A 60 -6.85 -8.85 0.60
CA HIS A 60 -6.52 -8.24 1.89
C HIS A 60 -5.01 -7.99 2.05
N ARG A 61 -4.17 -8.98 1.72
CA ARG A 61 -2.72 -8.88 1.91
C ARG A 61 -2.01 -8.11 0.80
N THR A 62 -2.42 -8.29 -0.45
CA THR A 62 -1.68 -7.76 -1.60
C THR A 62 -2.16 -6.37 -2.02
N ILE A 63 -3.42 -6.03 -1.73
CA ILE A 63 -4.00 -4.77 -2.21
C ILE A 63 -4.38 -3.84 -1.07
N VAL A 64 -5.19 -4.29 -0.11
CA VAL A 64 -5.77 -3.37 0.89
C VAL A 64 -4.73 -2.84 1.87
N GLN A 65 -3.94 -3.71 2.50
CA GLN A 65 -2.93 -3.28 3.48
C GLN A 65 -1.85 -2.36 2.90
N PRO A 66 -1.14 -2.73 1.83
CA PRO A 66 -0.09 -1.86 1.29
C PRO A 66 -0.65 -0.55 0.75
N PHE A 67 -1.87 -0.55 0.19
CA PHE A 67 -2.51 0.67 -0.28
C PHE A 67 -2.92 1.60 0.86
N ARG A 68 -3.51 1.05 1.94
CA ARG A 68 -3.85 1.83 3.13
C ARG A 68 -2.60 2.42 3.75
N ASP A 69 -1.53 1.64 3.90
CA ASP A 69 -0.27 2.11 4.49
C ASP A 69 0.39 3.20 3.65
N VAL A 70 0.40 3.06 2.32
CA VAL A 70 0.93 4.08 1.42
C VAL A 70 0.07 5.35 1.44
N MET A 71 -1.26 5.23 1.38
CA MET A 71 -2.15 6.39 1.39
C MET A 71 -2.10 7.17 2.69
N THR A 72 -2.06 6.48 3.83
CA THR A 72 -2.02 7.15 5.14
C THR A 72 -0.68 7.89 5.29
N ARG A 73 0.45 7.24 4.97
CA ARG A 73 1.77 7.89 5.00
C ARG A 73 1.88 9.05 4.01
N GLN A 74 1.36 8.91 2.79
CA GLN A 74 1.43 9.97 1.79
C GLN A 74 0.55 11.17 2.17
N HIS A 75 -0.63 10.93 2.73
CA HIS A 75 -1.51 12.01 3.18
C HIS A 75 -0.90 12.79 4.35
N ASP A 76 -0.33 12.08 5.32
CA ASP A 76 0.33 12.70 6.46
C ASP A 76 1.54 13.53 6.02
N VAL A 77 2.40 12.98 5.14
CA VAL A 77 3.54 13.70 4.58
C VAL A 77 3.08 14.93 3.78
N LEU A 78 2.08 14.80 2.90
CA LEU A 78 1.57 15.94 2.11
C LEU A 78 1.11 17.08 3.03
N ARG A 79 0.35 16.74 4.08
CA ARG A 79 -0.16 17.72 5.04
C ARG A 79 0.96 18.42 5.81
N GLU A 80 2.01 17.69 6.19
CA GLU A 80 3.17 18.27 6.88
C GLU A 80 3.93 19.24 5.96
N TYR A 81 4.13 18.89 4.69
CA TYR A 81 4.75 19.77 3.70
C TYR A 81 3.92 21.04 3.42
N GLU A 82 2.59 20.94 3.31
CA GLU A 82 1.70 22.11 3.16
C GLU A 82 1.83 23.07 4.34
N ARG A 83 2.01 22.54 5.56
CA ARG A 83 2.25 23.37 6.76
C ARG A 83 3.60 24.06 6.70
N ILE A 84 4.65 23.40 6.22
CA ILE A 84 5.96 24.02 5.99
C ILE A 84 5.79 25.17 4.99
N GLN A 85 5.13 24.95 3.84
CA GLN A 85 4.90 26.00 2.84
C GLN A 85 4.17 27.21 3.43
N SER A 86 3.11 26.98 4.21
CA SER A 86 2.39 28.05 4.92
C SER A 86 3.29 28.79 5.92
N GLY A 87 4.20 28.07 6.59
CA GLY A 87 5.21 28.64 7.46
C GLY A 87 6.16 29.60 6.73
N PHE A 88 6.67 29.22 5.55
CA PHE A 88 7.52 30.08 4.71
C PHE A 88 6.83 31.38 4.33
N TRP A 89 5.55 31.32 3.93
CA TRP A 89 4.77 32.53 3.62
C TRP A 89 4.55 33.43 4.84
N THR A 90 4.29 32.82 6.00
CA THR A 90 4.12 33.55 7.27
C THR A 90 5.42 34.26 7.67
N LEU A 91 6.56 33.59 7.53
CA LEU A 91 7.88 34.15 7.81
C LEU A 91 8.22 35.31 6.90
N SER A 92 8.04 35.15 5.58
CA SER A 92 8.27 36.21 4.60
C SER A 92 7.42 37.45 4.90
N SER A 93 6.14 37.25 5.22
CA SER A 93 5.21 38.34 5.57
C SER A 93 5.61 39.03 6.87
N ALA A 94 5.95 38.27 7.91
CA ALA A 94 6.35 38.81 9.21
C ALA A 94 7.66 39.59 9.11
N MET A 95 8.66 39.05 8.40
CA MET A 95 9.94 39.71 8.18
C MET A 95 9.77 41.01 7.40
N ASN A 96 8.98 41.02 6.32
CA ASN A 96 8.71 42.23 5.56
C ASN A 96 8.00 43.30 6.43
N LYS A 97 7.00 42.91 7.21
CA LYS A 97 6.31 43.84 8.12
C LYS A 97 7.23 44.37 9.22
N TYR A 98 8.06 43.52 9.82
CA TYR A 98 9.08 43.97 10.79
C TYR A 98 10.06 44.93 10.14
N ALA A 99 10.51 44.62 8.93
CA ALA A 99 11.48 45.46 8.22
C ALA A 99 10.96 46.86 7.90
N LEU A 100 9.65 46.99 7.66
CA LEU A 100 9.00 48.27 7.38
C LEU A 100 8.62 49.05 8.64
N THR A 101 8.19 48.35 9.69
CA THR A 101 7.54 48.99 10.86
C THR A 101 8.43 49.03 12.11
N GLY A 102 9.41 48.13 12.22
CA GLY A 102 10.19 47.91 13.44
C GLY A 102 9.36 47.42 14.64
N ASP A 103 8.11 46.99 14.43
CA ASP A 103 7.22 46.51 15.49
C ASP A 103 7.60 45.08 15.90
N GLU A 104 8.00 44.94 17.17
CA GLU A 104 8.48 43.69 17.77
C GLU A 104 7.45 42.56 17.73
N THR A 105 6.16 42.88 17.63
CA THR A 105 5.09 41.90 17.43
C THR A 105 5.35 41.02 16.19
N TYR A 106 5.84 41.62 15.10
CA TYR A 106 6.15 40.86 13.88
C TYR A 106 7.41 39.99 14.03
N ARG A 107 8.35 40.37 14.89
CA ARG A 107 9.50 39.53 15.22
C ARG A 107 9.08 38.30 16.01
N GLU A 108 8.14 38.45 16.96
CA GLU A 108 7.58 37.32 17.71
C GLU A 108 6.82 36.35 16.78
N VAL A 109 6.02 36.89 15.85
CA VAL A 109 5.34 36.08 14.83
C VAL A 109 6.36 35.32 13.97
N PHE A 110 7.46 35.98 13.57
CA PHE A 110 8.53 35.34 12.82
C PHE A 110 9.17 34.18 13.60
N GLU A 111 9.59 34.41 14.85
CA GLU A 111 10.22 33.37 15.67
C GLU A 111 9.28 32.19 15.94
N THR A 112 7.99 32.46 16.19
CA THR A 112 6.97 31.41 16.38
C THR A 112 6.80 30.58 15.11
N ALA A 113 6.68 31.23 13.95
CA ALA A 113 6.56 30.54 12.67
C ALA A 113 7.82 29.70 12.36
N ARG A 114 9.01 30.21 12.69
CA ARG A 114 10.30 29.54 12.50
C ARG A 114 10.39 28.26 13.33
N GLN A 115 10.02 28.32 14.60
CA GLN A 115 10.00 27.15 15.49
C GLN A 115 9.02 26.08 14.97
N ARG A 116 7.85 26.51 14.48
CA ARG A 116 6.85 25.61 13.91
C ARG A 116 7.36 24.91 12.65
N VAL A 117 8.01 25.63 11.73
CA VAL A 117 8.62 25.03 10.54
C VAL A 117 9.67 23.99 10.93
N GLU A 118 10.51 24.30 11.91
CA GLU A 118 11.53 23.36 12.40
C GLU A 118 10.92 22.09 13.02
N GLU A 119 9.78 22.23 13.71
CA GLU A 119 9.03 21.10 14.26
C GLU A 119 8.44 20.22 13.17
N GLU A 120 7.83 20.81 12.14
CA GLU A 120 7.28 20.04 11.01
C GLU A 120 8.38 19.29 10.25
N PHE A 121 9.58 19.88 10.07
CA PHE A 121 10.73 19.14 9.51
C PHE A 121 11.10 17.90 10.36
N ARG A 122 11.13 18.03 11.69
CA ARG A 122 11.41 16.88 12.58
C ARG A 122 10.32 15.81 12.50
N ASN A 123 9.06 16.20 12.37
CA ASN A 123 7.94 15.27 12.25
C ASN A 123 8.04 14.47 10.95
N ILE A 124 8.30 15.14 9.81
CA ILE A 124 8.48 14.47 8.52
C ILE A 124 9.66 13.50 8.59
N GLU A 125 10.79 13.91 9.17
CA GLU A 125 11.97 13.03 9.31
C GLU A 125 11.67 11.76 10.10
N ALA A 126 10.92 11.87 11.21
CA ALA A 126 10.50 10.72 12.00
C ALA A 126 9.57 9.78 11.22
N ASN A 127 8.73 10.34 10.34
CA ASN A 127 7.72 9.59 9.58
C ASN A 127 8.23 9.02 8.23
N THR A 128 9.32 9.55 7.69
CA THR A 128 9.83 9.22 6.33
C THR A 128 10.72 7.96 6.29
N GLY A 129 10.97 7.30 7.44
CA GLY A 129 12.07 6.35 7.71
C GLY A 129 12.34 5.17 6.75
N ALA A 130 11.52 4.90 5.72
CA ALA A 130 11.76 3.85 4.74
C ALA A 130 12.14 4.34 3.32
N ASP A 131 11.82 5.58 2.94
CA ASP A 131 12.04 6.06 1.57
C ASP A 131 13.35 6.86 1.47
N ALA A 132 14.35 6.31 0.77
CA ALA A 132 15.63 6.98 0.57
C ALA A 132 15.51 8.24 -0.27
N HIS A 133 14.62 8.26 -1.26
CA HIS A 133 14.47 9.40 -2.15
C HIS A 133 13.85 10.61 -1.43
N LEU A 134 12.83 10.35 -0.60
CA LEU A 134 12.21 11.39 0.24
C LEU A 134 13.20 11.93 1.28
N ARG A 135 14.04 11.08 1.87
CA ARG A 135 15.08 11.52 2.82
C ARG A 135 16.10 12.48 2.20
N ASP A 136 16.57 12.20 0.98
CA ASP A 136 17.53 13.06 0.29
C ASP A 136 16.91 14.44 -0.02
N GLN A 137 15.66 14.46 -0.50
CA GLN A 137 14.94 15.71 -0.77
C GLN A 137 14.69 16.53 0.50
N LEU A 138 14.29 15.87 1.58
CA LEU A 138 14.05 16.51 2.88
C LEU A 138 15.34 17.10 3.45
N THR A 139 16.46 16.38 3.32
CA THR A 139 17.78 16.85 3.75
C THR A 139 18.21 18.10 2.98
N ALA A 140 18.04 18.10 1.66
CA ALA A 140 18.34 19.27 0.82
C ALA A 140 17.47 20.48 1.21
N MET A 141 16.17 20.26 1.43
CA MET A 141 15.25 21.31 1.85
C MET A 141 15.60 21.86 3.23
N ARG A 142 15.99 20.99 4.17
CA ARG A 142 16.42 21.40 5.50
C ARG A 142 17.69 22.22 5.47
N ALA A 143 18.63 21.91 4.57
CA ALA A 143 19.83 22.71 4.39
C ALA A 143 19.50 24.13 3.88
N ILE A 144 18.57 24.25 2.91
CA ILE A 144 18.07 25.54 2.41
C ILE A 144 17.40 26.32 3.55
N TRP A 145 16.48 25.67 4.27
CA TRP A 145 15.80 26.25 5.41
C TRP A 145 16.76 26.73 6.50
N SER A 146 17.74 25.92 6.88
CA SER A 146 18.72 26.27 7.92
C SER A 146 19.54 27.51 7.55
N ARG A 147 19.92 27.64 6.28
CA ARG A 147 20.59 28.83 5.76
C ARG A 147 19.64 30.03 5.80
N LEU A 148 18.48 29.93 5.17
CA LEU A 148 17.53 31.04 5.05
C LEU A 148 17.05 31.55 6.42
N SER A 149 16.77 30.64 7.35
CA SER A 149 16.39 30.97 8.73
C SER A 149 17.51 31.72 9.45
N ARG A 150 18.78 31.39 9.20
CA ARG A 150 19.92 32.05 9.83
C ARG A 150 20.09 33.46 9.26
N ASP A 151 20.06 33.58 7.93
CA ASP A 151 20.22 34.84 7.23
C ASP A 151 19.10 35.82 7.63
N ALA A 152 17.86 35.34 7.73
CA ALA A 152 16.73 36.12 8.23
C ALA A 152 16.89 36.57 9.68
N GLN A 153 17.36 35.69 10.58
CA GLN A 153 17.64 36.08 11.97
C GLN A 153 18.74 37.14 12.08
N GLU A 154 19.79 37.01 11.27
CA GLU A 154 20.88 37.99 11.24
C GLU A 154 20.37 39.37 10.85
N VAL A 155 19.53 39.44 9.81
CA VAL A 155 18.84 40.67 9.40
C VAL A 155 17.98 41.22 10.54
N LEU A 156 17.12 40.40 11.15
CA LEU A 156 16.21 40.85 12.22
C LEU A 156 16.95 41.37 13.46
N ASN A 157 18.17 40.89 13.71
CA ASN A 157 19.01 41.35 14.81
C ASN A 157 19.70 42.70 14.52
N GLN A 158 19.78 43.14 13.26
CA GLN A 158 20.39 44.41 12.84
C GLN A 158 19.41 45.59 13.03
N ARG A 159 19.02 45.87 14.27
CA ARG A 159 18.07 46.94 14.60
C ARG A 159 18.67 48.33 14.31
N THR A 160 17.86 49.22 13.74
CA THR A 160 18.17 50.64 13.73
C THR A 160 18.02 51.17 15.16
N GLY A 161 18.97 51.97 15.66
CA GLY A 161 19.01 52.43 17.06
C GLY A 161 17.86 53.37 17.49
N THR A 162 16.81 53.52 16.69
CA THR A 162 15.66 54.39 16.92
C THR A 162 14.40 53.52 17.03
N GLU A 163 13.67 53.63 18.14
CA GLU A 163 12.39 52.92 18.31
C GLU A 163 11.39 53.30 17.20
N GLY A 164 10.70 52.30 16.65
CA GLY A 164 9.76 52.49 15.53
C GLY A 164 10.41 52.65 14.16
N SER A 165 11.73 52.53 14.05
CA SER A 165 12.42 52.37 12.76
C SER A 165 12.78 50.90 12.54
N GLY A 166 12.55 50.41 11.33
CA GLY A 166 12.76 49.01 10.95
C GLY A 166 14.24 48.58 10.94
N VAL A 167 14.59 47.67 10.03
CA VAL A 167 15.95 47.14 9.95
C VAL A 167 16.94 48.20 9.45
N SER A 168 18.15 48.20 10.02
CA SER A 168 19.20 49.14 9.60
C SER A 168 19.73 48.87 8.19
N ASN A 169 19.64 47.62 7.72
CA ASN A 169 20.05 47.20 6.39
C ASN A 169 18.86 46.65 5.59
N VAL A 170 18.09 47.55 4.98
CA VAL A 170 16.92 47.20 4.15
C VAL A 170 17.31 46.37 2.92
N ALA A 171 18.50 46.59 2.35
CA ALA A 171 18.98 45.83 1.19
C ALA A 171 19.21 44.35 1.54
N ALA A 172 19.79 44.06 2.71
CA ALA A 172 19.95 42.69 3.19
C ALA A 172 18.58 42.05 3.50
N ALA A 173 17.66 42.80 4.11
CA ALA A 173 16.30 42.30 4.36
C ALA A 173 15.54 41.94 3.08
N LEU A 174 15.66 42.76 2.03
CA LEU A 174 15.05 42.51 0.74
C LEU A 174 15.69 41.30 0.03
N ALA A 175 17.01 41.13 0.13
CA ALA A 175 17.68 39.97 -0.45
C ALA A 175 17.18 38.65 0.16
N VAL A 176 17.07 38.59 1.49
CA VAL A 176 16.52 37.42 2.18
C VAL A 176 15.03 37.22 1.87
N GLU A 177 14.26 38.30 1.76
CA GLU A 177 12.82 38.24 1.42
C GLU A 177 12.60 37.58 0.06
N GLN A 178 13.43 37.89 -0.93
CA GLN A 178 13.35 37.29 -2.27
C GLN A 178 13.72 35.80 -2.29
N GLU A 179 14.50 35.31 -1.32
CA GLU A 179 14.85 33.89 -1.23
C GLU A 179 13.70 33.02 -0.69
N PHE A 180 12.78 33.57 0.12
CA PHE A 180 11.64 32.83 0.67
C PHE A 180 10.69 32.28 -0.42
N PRO A 181 10.20 33.07 -1.40
CA PRO A 181 9.39 32.54 -2.49
C PRO A 181 10.11 31.49 -3.33
N VAL A 182 11.42 31.63 -3.55
CA VAL A 182 12.22 30.66 -4.31
C VAL A 182 12.26 29.32 -3.57
N ALA A 183 12.52 29.33 -2.26
CA ALA A 183 12.51 28.13 -1.44
C ALA A 183 11.10 27.50 -1.35
N ALA A 184 10.05 28.32 -1.23
CA ALA A 184 8.67 27.86 -1.24
C ALA A 184 8.28 27.18 -2.56
N ASN A 185 8.69 27.73 -3.71
CA ASN A 185 8.46 27.14 -5.02
C ASN A 185 9.24 25.83 -5.22
N GLN A 186 10.46 25.72 -4.67
CA GLN A 186 11.20 24.47 -4.69
C GLN A 186 10.46 23.39 -3.87
N LEU A 187 9.91 23.75 -2.71
CA LEU A 187 9.09 22.86 -1.90
C LEU A 187 7.83 22.41 -2.66
N GLU A 188 7.16 23.33 -3.35
CA GLU A 188 6.01 23.03 -4.18
C GLU A 188 6.35 22.06 -5.32
N SER A 189 7.51 22.20 -5.96
CA SER A 189 7.95 21.28 -7.01
C SER A 189 8.16 19.85 -6.48
N VAL A 190 8.65 19.72 -5.25
CA VAL A 190 8.80 18.43 -4.57
C VAL A 190 7.42 17.84 -4.26
N LEU A 191 6.50 18.67 -3.76
CA LEU A 191 5.12 18.28 -3.48
C LEU A 191 4.38 17.77 -4.71
N MET A 192 4.49 18.48 -5.83
CA MET A 192 3.89 18.05 -7.10
C MET A 192 4.43 16.70 -7.54
N ARG A 193 5.73 16.46 -7.41
CA ARG A 193 6.33 15.15 -7.74
C ARG A 193 5.81 14.03 -6.85
N ILE A 194 5.65 14.27 -5.54
CA ILE A 194 5.08 13.29 -4.62
C ILE A 194 3.63 12.97 -5.01
N ARG A 195 2.86 14.01 -5.39
CA ARG A 195 1.49 13.87 -5.86
C ARG A 195 1.40 13.06 -7.16
N ASP A 196 2.25 13.33 -8.14
CA ASP A 196 2.30 12.57 -9.40
C ASP A 196 2.61 11.09 -9.16
N VAL A 197 3.57 10.78 -8.27
CA VAL A 197 3.90 9.40 -7.90
C VAL A 197 2.73 8.74 -7.16
N SER A 198 2.01 9.48 -6.33
CA SER A 198 0.79 9.00 -5.65
C SER A 198 -0.31 8.66 -6.66
N GLU A 199 -0.59 9.54 -7.62
CA GLU A 199 -1.58 9.32 -8.68
C GLU A 199 -1.20 8.11 -9.56
N ALA A 200 0.07 7.96 -9.92
CA ALA A 200 0.56 6.81 -10.67
C ALA A 200 0.41 5.49 -9.88
N ASN A 201 0.68 5.50 -8.57
CA ASN A 201 0.46 4.34 -7.72
C ASN A 201 -1.04 4.00 -7.58
N HIS A 202 -1.91 5.01 -7.52
CA HIS A 202 -3.36 4.83 -7.56
C HIS A 202 -3.83 4.15 -8.85
N ALA A 203 -3.31 4.58 -10.00
CA ALA A 203 -3.64 3.98 -11.29
C ALA A 203 -3.21 2.50 -11.36
N ARG A 204 -2.02 2.17 -10.86
CA ARG A 204 -1.55 0.77 -10.79
C ARG A 204 -2.41 -0.10 -9.87
N ALA A 205 -2.88 0.44 -8.75
CA ALA A 205 -3.78 -0.26 -7.85
C ALA A 205 -5.12 -0.58 -8.52
N LEU A 206 -5.69 0.38 -9.28
CA LEU A 206 -6.90 0.15 -10.08
C LEU A 206 -6.68 -0.91 -11.17
N GLU A 207 -5.51 -0.96 -11.79
CA GLU A 207 -5.17 -2.01 -12.75
C GLU A 207 -5.09 -3.40 -12.09
N ALA A 208 -4.52 -3.48 -10.89
CA ALA A 208 -4.49 -4.73 -10.11
C ALA A 208 -5.91 -5.20 -9.74
N PHE A 209 -6.83 -4.29 -9.42
CA PHE A 209 -8.24 -4.63 -9.20
C PHE A 209 -8.89 -5.24 -10.45
N ARG A 210 -8.63 -4.69 -11.65
CA ARG A 210 -9.14 -5.29 -12.91
C ARG A 210 -8.60 -6.69 -13.14
N ARG A 211 -7.34 -6.97 -12.78
CA ARG A 211 -6.78 -8.34 -12.88
C ARG A 211 -7.49 -9.32 -11.95
N LEU A 212 -7.84 -8.90 -10.73
CA LEU A 212 -8.62 -9.75 -9.82
C LEU A 212 -10.03 -10.04 -10.35
N GLU A 213 -10.66 -9.08 -11.03
CA GLU A 213 -11.96 -9.28 -11.67
C GLU A 213 -11.92 -10.41 -12.70
N TYR A 214 -10.87 -10.49 -13.53
CA TYR A 214 -10.71 -11.60 -14.48
C TYR A 214 -10.55 -12.95 -13.79
N TRP A 215 -9.81 -13.02 -12.68
CA TRP A 215 -9.66 -14.27 -11.91
C TRP A 215 -10.97 -14.69 -11.24
N ALA A 216 -11.76 -13.74 -10.73
CA ALA A 216 -13.08 -14.01 -10.19
C ALA A 216 -14.03 -14.55 -11.26
N LEU A 217 -14.03 -13.95 -12.46
CA LEU A 217 -14.83 -14.40 -13.59
C LEU A 217 -14.41 -15.81 -14.05
N ALA A 218 -13.11 -16.08 -14.12
CA ALA A 218 -12.59 -17.42 -14.41
C ALA A 218 -13.04 -18.45 -13.37
N ALA A 219 -13.01 -18.11 -12.09
CA ALA A 219 -13.47 -19.00 -11.02
C ALA A 219 -14.98 -19.30 -11.11
N ILE A 220 -15.80 -18.29 -11.46
CA ILE A 220 -17.25 -18.48 -11.71
C ILE A 220 -17.45 -19.47 -12.87
N LEU A 221 -16.73 -19.29 -13.98
CA LEU A 221 -16.83 -20.19 -15.14
C LEU A 221 -16.43 -21.62 -14.78
N VAL A 222 -15.33 -21.80 -14.02
CA VAL A 222 -14.89 -23.12 -13.55
C VAL A 222 -15.94 -23.75 -12.64
N SER A 223 -16.55 -22.98 -11.75
CA SER A 223 -17.62 -23.48 -10.86
C SER A 223 -18.84 -23.95 -11.66
N ILE A 224 -19.27 -23.19 -12.67
CA ILE A 224 -20.37 -23.58 -13.55
C ILE A 224 -20.02 -24.87 -14.29
N GLY A 225 -18.81 -24.98 -14.82
CA GLY A 225 -18.32 -26.19 -15.50
C GLY A 225 -18.35 -27.43 -14.59
N MET A 226 -17.89 -27.30 -13.35
CA MET A 226 -17.93 -28.39 -12.36
C MET A 226 -19.36 -28.78 -11.98
N MET A 227 -20.28 -27.82 -11.89
CA MET A 227 -21.69 -28.09 -11.62
C MET A 227 -22.35 -28.90 -12.74
N VAL A 228 -22.09 -28.54 -14.01
CA VAL A 228 -22.58 -29.29 -15.18
C VAL A 228 -22.00 -30.70 -15.21
N LEU A 229 -20.70 -30.84 -14.96
CA LEU A 229 -20.03 -32.15 -14.94
C LEU A 229 -20.58 -33.06 -13.83
N GLY A 230 -20.80 -32.50 -12.63
CA GLY A 230 -21.41 -33.22 -11.51
C GLY A 230 -22.82 -33.72 -11.83
N GLY A 231 -23.65 -32.86 -12.43
CA GLY A 231 -25.00 -33.24 -12.87
C GLY A 231 -24.98 -34.36 -13.93
N TYR A 232 -24.06 -34.28 -14.89
CA TYR A 232 -23.90 -35.32 -15.90
C TYR A 232 -23.52 -36.69 -15.31
N ILE A 233 -22.58 -36.72 -14.35
CA ILE A 233 -22.16 -37.96 -13.67
C ILE A 233 -23.33 -38.59 -12.92
N VAL A 234 -24.10 -37.80 -12.17
CA VAL A 234 -25.28 -38.29 -11.43
C VAL A 234 -26.34 -38.85 -12.39
N ASN A 235 -26.66 -38.13 -13.46
CA ASN A 235 -27.64 -38.59 -14.44
C ASN A 235 -27.21 -39.91 -15.07
N ARG A 236 -25.93 -40.04 -15.45
CA ARG A 236 -25.39 -41.27 -16.02
C ARG A 236 -25.39 -42.45 -15.02
N ALA A 237 -25.13 -42.18 -13.75
CA ALA A 237 -25.18 -43.20 -12.70
C ALA A 237 -26.60 -43.75 -12.51
N ILE A 238 -27.63 -42.90 -12.56
CA ILE A 238 -29.04 -43.32 -12.48
C ILE A 238 -29.39 -44.26 -13.64
N VAL A 239 -29.06 -43.87 -14.88
CA VAL A 239 -29.33 -44.69 -16.07
C VAL A 239 -28.64 -46.06 -15.99
N LEU A 240 -27.36 -46.10 -15.61
CA LEU A 240 -26.61 -47.36 -15.45
C LEU A 240 -27.16 -48.25 -14.33
N SER A 241 -27.71 -47.66 -13.27
CA SER A 241 -28.35 -48.43 -12.20
C SER A 241 -29.73 -48.98 -12.59
N ALA A 242 -30.44 -48.31 -13.51
CA ALA A 242 -31.73 -48.79 -14.02
C ALA A 242 -31.55 -49.99 -14.96
N ASP A 243 -30.49 -50.02 -15.77
CA ASP A 243 -30.15 -51.14 -16.66
C ASP A 243 -29.76 -52.44 -15.92
N GLN A 244 -29.45 -52.38 -14.62
CA GLN A 244 -29.13 -53.59 -13.82
C GLN A 244 -30.35 -54.25 -13.17
N LEU A 245 -31.56 -53.69 -13.37
CA LEU A 245 -32.82 -54.18 -12.78
C LEU A 245 -33.75 -54.86 -13.81
N VAL A 246 -33.32 -54.95 -15.08
CA VAL A 246 -33.98 -55.71 -16.17
C VAL A 246 -33.11 -56.90 -16.54
#